data_AF-A0A5M8QNC1-F1
#
_entry.id   AF-A0A5M8QNC1-F1
#
_cell.length_a   1.000
_cell.length_b   1.000
_cell.length_c   1.000
_cell.angle_alpha   90.00
_cell.angle_beta   90.00
_cell.angle_gamma   90.00
#
_symmetry.space_group_name_H-M   'P 1'
#
loop_
_entity.id
_entity.type
_entity.pdbx_description
1 polymer ?
#
loop_
_entity_poly.entity_id
_entity_poly.type
_entity_poly.pdbx_seq_one_letter_code
_entity_poly.pdbx_strand_id
1 'polypeptide(L)'
;MSTIKIVIKEALDVIEELVPEAARAVAKKSTRLSAKTRQIRQQIEAKDVELSRSQRTPDRAPDHDAPERTTPSAPGLRDPDAARDPDAPPSTWPDADTEAANAATAAARQAAVEAGDLTAPDFGELTTTFHGPRPPDMEAPHGHHIVFKKGVGARQQALIAQAKEILERNGVDWYTGPHNLTWAPNVAGQHNIANVREVLQRLQAADGAGREAVIDALRGAGRDVFGGRP
;
A
#
# COMPACT_ATOMS: atom_id res chain seq x y z
N MET A 1 60.63 -19.29 24.09
CA MET A 1 59.24 -18.91 23.71
C MET A 1 58.66 -20.04 22.87
N SER A 2 57.48 -20.55 23.23
CA SER A 2 56.88 -21.75 22.60
C SER A 2 56.32 -21.43 21.21
N THR A 3 56.66 -22.24 20.21
CA THR A 3 56.30 -22.12 18.79
C THR A 3 54.79 -21.90 18.57
N ILE A 4 53.96 -22.48 19.44
CA ILE A 4 52.50 -22.34 19.41
C ILE A 4 52.05 -20.88 19.64
N LYS A 5 52.76 -20.13 20.50
CA LYS A 5 52.42 -18.72 20.77
C LYS A 5 52.74 -17.81 19.58
N ILE A 6 53.72 -18.19 18.75
CA ILE A 6 54.09 -17.43 17.55
C ILE A 6 53.02 -17.62 16.48
N VAL A 7 52.61 -18.88 16.23
CA VAL A 7 51.56 -19.20 15.24
C VAL A 7 50.21 -18.54 15.59
N ILE A 8 49.83 -18.52 16.87
CA ILE A 8 48.59 -17.85 17.31
C ILE A 8 48.67 -16.33 17.10
N LYS A 9 49.83 -15.72 17.35
CA LYS A 9 50.02 -14.29 17.14
C LYS A 9 49.97 -13.91 15.67
N GLU A 10 50.65 -14.67 14.80
CA GLU A 10 50.59 -14.43 13.34
C GLU A 10 49.16 -14.61 12.79
N ALA A 11 48.41 -15.59 13.29
CA ALA A 11 47.02 -15.76 12.88
C ALA A 11 46.11 -14.58 13.31
N LEU A 12 46.34 -14.02 14.50
CA LEU A 12 45.62 -12.85 14.99
C LEU A 12 45.97 -11.58 14.21
N ASP A 13 47.26 -11.36 13.93
CA ASP A 13 47.72 -10.18 13.18
C ASP A 13 47.13 -10.18 11.74
N VAL A 14 47.03 -11.36 11.09
CA VAL A 14 46.38 -11.50 9.77
C VAL A 14 44.87 -11.22 9.84
N ILE A 15 44.19 -11.65 10.90
CA ILE A 15 42.75 -11.39 11.07
C ILE A 15 42.51 -9.89 11.31
N GLU A 16 43.33 -9.23 12.12
CA GLU A 16 43.23 -7.79 12.39
C GLU A 16 43.50 -6.94 11.13
N GLU A 17 44.35 -7.41 10.21
CA GLU A 17 44.62 -6.73 8.93
C GLU A 17 43.48 -6.91 7.90
N LEU A 18 42.80 -8.05 7.88
CA LEU A 18 41.74 -8.35 6.90
C LEU A 18 40.39 -7.67 7.21
N VAL A 19 40.09 -7.41 8.48
CA VAL A 19 38.80 -6.80 8.90
C VAL A 19 38.63 -5.36 8.36
N PRO A 20 39.62 -4.46 8.44
CA PRO A 20 39.52 -3.10 7.89
C PRO A 20 39.38 -3.07 6.36
N GLU A 21 40.03 -3.99 5.63
CA GLU A 21 39.92 -4.06 4.17
C GLU A 21 38.54 -4.49 3.72
N ALA A 22 37.97 -5.51 4.36
CA ALA A 22 36.59 -5.94 4.12
C ALA A 22 35.59 -4.80 4.42
N ALA A 23 35.77 -4.08 5.52
CA ALA A 23 34.94 -2.93 5.87
C ALA A 23 35.02 -1.79 4.82
N ARG A 24 36.22 -1.49 4.30
CA ARG A 24 36.42 -0.50 3.24
C ARG A 24 35.78 -0.94 1.91
N ALA A 25 35.86 -2.22 1.57
CA ALA A 25 35.23 -2.77 0.37
C ALA A 25 33.69 -2.66 0.44
N VAL A 26 33.10 -2.96 1.61
CA VAL A 26 31.67 -2.81 1.86
C VAL A 26 31.24 -1.34 1.78
N ALA A 27 31.99 -0.42 2.39
CA ALA A 27 31.71 1.01 2.33
C ALA A 27 31.75 1.55 0.88
N LYS A 28 32.75 1.15 0.08
CA LYS A 28 32.87 1.53 -1.34
C LYS A 28 31.74 0.96 -2.21
N LYS A 29 31.26 -0.24 -1.90
CA LYS A 29 30.09 -0.84 -2.59
C LYS A 29 28.80 -0.11 -2.23
N SER A 30 28.64 0.26 -0.96
CA SER A 30 27.49 1.04 -0.46
C SER A 30 27.41 2.43 -1.11
N THR A 31 28.52 3.17 -1.18
CA THR A 31 28.54 4.48 -1.84
C THR A 31 28.25 4.39 -3.34
N ARG A 32 28.77 3.36 -4.04
CA ARG A 32 28.41 3.10 -5.44
C ARG A 32 26.94 2.77 -5.62
N LEU A 33 26.34 1.99 -4.72
CA LEU A 33 24.91 1.70 -4.75
C LEU A 33 24.09 3.00 -4.58
N SER A 34 24.46 3.82 -3.61
CA SER A 34 23.82 5.13 -3.37
C SER A 34 23.94 6.06 -4.57
N ALA A 35 25.11 6.12 -5.22
CA ALA A 35 25.31 6.89 -6.44
C ALA A 35 24.44 6.39 -7.60
N LYS A 36 24.34 5.07 -7.79
CA LYS A 36 23.50 4.45 -8.82
C LYS A 36 22.01 4.70 -8.56
N THR A 37 21.56 4.63 -7.31
CA THR A 37 20.19 4.99 -6.91
C THR A 37 19.88 6.46 -7.18
N ARG A 38 20.82 7.37 -6.90
CA ARG A 38 20.67 8.79 -7.24
C ARG A 38 20.57 9.01 -8.74
N GLN A 39 21.39 8.32 -9.54
CA GLN A 39 21.37 8.40 -10.99
C GLN A 39 20.05 7.90 -11.59
N ILE A 40 19.52 6.79 -11.08
CA ILE A 40 18.21 6.25 -11.50
C ILE A 40 17.10 7.26 -11.17
N ARG A 41 17.13 7.88 -9.98
CA ARG A 41 16.15 8.91 -9.59
C ARG A 41 16.18 10.11 -10.54
N GLN A 42 17.37 10.60 -10.91
CA GLN A 42 17.51 11.71 -11.87
C GLN A 42 17.01 11.34 -13.28
N GLN A 43 17.21 10.09 -13.71
CA GLN A 43 16.70 9.61 -15.00
C GLN A 43 15.17 9.52 -15.03
N ILE A 44 14.55 9.14 -13.92
CA ILE A 44 13.08 9.12 -13.78
C ILE A 44 12.52 10.55 -13.83
N GLU A 45 13.11 11.47 -13.08
CA GLU A 45 12.67 12.88 -13.04
C GLU A 45 12.82 13.56 -14.42
N ALA A 46 13.93 13.30 -15.13
CA ALA A 46 14.12 13.81 -16.49
C ALA A 46 13.06 13.28 -17.47
N LYS A 47 12.70 12.00 -17.38
CA LYS A 47 11.64 11.40 -18.21
C LYS A 47 10.26 11.94 -17.87
N ASP A 48 9.96 12.21 -16.60
CA ASP A 48 8.68 12.80 -16.18
C ASP A 48 8.50 14.22 -16.74
N VAL A 49 9.57 15.01 -16.79
CA VAL A 49 9.57 16.35 -17.42
C VAL A 49 9.35 16.25 -18.93
N GLU A 50 9.98 15.27 -19.59
CA GLU A 50 9.82 15.03 -21.03
C GLU A 50 8.38 14.60 -21.39
N LEU A 51 7.81 13.67 -20.62
CA LEU A 51 6.41 13.25 -20.73
C LEU A 51 5.44 14.42 -20.52
N SER A 52 5.70 15.26 -19.52
CA SER A 52 4.87 16.43 -19.23
C SER A 52 4.94 17.50 -20.32
N ARG A 53 6.05 17.60 -21.05
CA ARG A 53 6.19 18.50 -22.21
C ARG A 53 5.49 17.95 -23.45
N SER A 54 5.53 16.63 -23.65
CA SER A 54 4.89 15.95 -24.78
C SER A 54 3.36 15.90 -24.67
N GLN A 55 2.82 15.92 -23.44
CA GLN A 55 1.37 15.94 -23.18
C GLN A 55 0.73 17.33 -23.18
N ARG A 56 1.48 18.40 -23.48
CA ARG A 56 0.92 19.76 -23.58
C ARG A 56 0.36 19.97 -25.00
N THR A 57 -0.95 19.88 -25.17
CA THR A 57 -1.63 20.31 -26.40
C THR A 57 -1.54 21.85 -26.55
N PRO A 58 -1.51 22.41 -27.77
CA PRO A 58 -1.54 23.86 -27.95
C PRO A 58 -2.88 24.42 -27.47
N ASP A 59 -2.85 25.57 -26.79
CA ASP A 59 -4.05 26.26 -26.28
C ASP A 59 -5.11 26.41 -27.38
N ARG A 60 -6.30 25.84 -27.11
CA ARG A 60 -7.49 26.08 -27.92
C ARG A 60 -8.13 27.39 -27.46
N ALA A 61 -8.36 28.30 -28.41
CA ALA A 61 -9.04 29.57 -28.20
C ALA A 61 -10.43 29.39 -27.54
N PRO A 62 -10.91 30.38 -26.77
CA PRO A 62 -12.12 30.23 -25.96
C PRO A 62 -13.37 30.28 -26.85
N ASP A 63 -14.05 29.15 -26.97
CA ASP A 63 -15.35 29.08 -27.64
C ASP A 63 -16.43 29.65 -26.69
N HIS A 64 -16.89 30.86 -27.01
CA HIS A 64 -18.09 31.50 -26.45
C HIS A 64 -19.34 30.86 -27.08
N ASP A 65 -19.85 29.79 -26.47
CA ASP A 65 -21.28 29.41 -26.44
C ASP A 65 -21.42 27.96 -25.99
N ALA A 66 -21.64 27.76 -24.70
CA ALA A 66 -22.13 26.48 -24.17
C ALA A 66 -23.16 26.77 -23.06
N PRO A 67 -24.37 26.18 -23.10
CA PRO A 67 -25.37 26.42 -22.09
C PRO A 67 -24.91 25.89 -20.72
N GLU A 68 -25.17 26.68 -19.68
CA GLU A 68 -24.82 26.38 -18.30
C GLU A 68 -25.31 24.98 -17.90
N ARG A 69 -24.35 24.08 -17.67
CA ARG A 69 -24.61 22.78 -17.09
C ARG A 69 -24.64 22.98 -15.58
N THR A 70 -25.83 23.07 -15.01
CA THR A 70 -26.03 23.03 -13.55
C THR A 70 -25.42 21.75 -13.01
N THR A 71 -24.34 21.87 -12.25
CA THR A 71 -23.77 20.79 -11.46
C THR A 71 -24.74 20.48 -10.30
N PRO A 72 -25.14 19.21 -10.07
CA PRO A 72 -25.74 18.88 -8.79
C PRO A 72 -24.64 18.99 -7.72
N SER A 73 -24.92 19.78 -6.68
CA SER A 73 -24.10 19.90 -5.48
C SER A 73 -23.66 18.52 -4.98
N ALA A 74 -22.37 18.39 -4.69
CA ALA A 74 -21.83 17.25 -3.96
C ALA A 74 -22.65 17.07 -2.66
N PRO A 75 -23.09 15.84 -2.33
CA PRO A 75 -23.69 15.60 -1.02
C PRO A 75 -22.61 15.88 0.03
N GLY A 76 -22.95 16.76 0.96
CA GLY A 76 -22.06 17.20 2.03
C GLY A 76 -21.45 16.03 2.79
N LEU A 77 -20.18 16.20 3.15
CA LEU A 77 -19.50 15.38 4.13
C LEU A 77 -20.44 15.24 5.34
N ARG A 78 -20.89 14.02 5.64
CA ARG A 78 -21.67 13.73 6.84
C ARG A 78 -20.83 14.11 8.06
N ASP A 79 -21.45 14.84 8.98
CA ASP A 79 -20.90 15.11 10.30
C ASP A 79 -20.43 13.81 10.97
N PRO A 80 -19.19 13.75 11.49
CA PRO A 80 -18.66 12.56 12.15
C PRO A 80 -19.34 12.25 13.50
N ASP A 81 -20.22 13.15 13.99
CA ASP A 81 -21.03 12.99 15.20
C ASP A 81 -22.51 12.63 14.92
N ALA A 82 -22.88 12.36 13.67
CA ALA A 82 -24.22 11.82 13.37
C ALA A 82 -24.32 10.40 13.96
N ALA A 83 -24.97 10.33 15.12
CA ALA A 83 -25.26 9.10 15.86
C ALA A 83 -25.61 7.95 14.91
N ARG A 84 -24.87 6.85 15.09
CA ARG A 84 -25.11 5.53 14.50
C ARG A 84 -26.61 5.29 14.38
N ASP A 85 -27.10 5.10 13.15
CA ASP A 85 -28.47 4.67 12.90
C ASP A 85 -28.71 3.39 13.72
N PRO A 86 -29.55 3.42 14.76
CA PRO A 86 -29.74 2.28 15.65
C PRO A 86 -30.40 1.10 14.93
N ASP A 87 -30.96 1.33 13.73
CA ASP A 87 -31.61 0.33 12.89
C ASP A 87 -30.72 -0.12 11.70
N ALA A 88 -29.46 0.35 11.62
CA ALA A 88 -28.52 -0.18 10.64
C ALA A 88 -28.34 -1.69 10.87
N PRO A 89 -28.48 -2.53 9.81
CA PRO A 89 -28.34 -3.96 9.96
C PRO A 89 -26.95 -4.28 10.54
N PRO A 90 -26.83 -5.32 11.39
CA PRO A 90 -25.55 -5.71 11.96
C PRO A 90 -24.55 -5.92 10.82
N SER A 91 -23.32 -5.44 11.03
CA SER A 91 -22.23 -5.58 10.08
C SER A 91 -22.14 -7.02 9.58
N THR A 92 -22.27 -7.23 8.27
CA THR A 92 -22.03 -8.53 7.64
C THR A 92 -20.53 -8.84 7.47
N TRP A 93 -19.66 -7.88 7.83
CA TRP A 93 -18.21 -8.04 7.75
C TRP A 93 -17.70 -8.72 9.02
N PRO A 94 -16.91 -9.80 8.91
CA PRO A 94 -16.42 -10.53 10.06
C PRO A 94 -15.35 -9.75 10.84
N ASP A 95 -15.41 -9.81 12.16
CA ASP A 95 -14.39 -9.27 13.08
C ASP A 95 -13.32 -10.33 13.38
N ALA A 96 -12.52 -10.69 12.37
CA ALA A 96 -11.45 -11.70 12.53
C ALA A 96 -10.11 -11.10 13.01
N ASP A 97 -10.00 -9.78 13.01
CA ASP A 97 -8.78 -9.02 13.34
C ASP A 97 -8.69 -8.76 14.85
N THR A 98 -8.33 -9.78 15.63
CA THR A 98 -8.00 -9.58 17.06
C THR A 98 -6.63 -8.91 17.21
N GLU A 99 -6.50 -8.00 18.18
CA GLU A 99 -5.28 -7.21 18.44
C GLU A 99 -4.03 -8.10 18.64
N ALA A 100 -4.21 -9.29 19.23
CA ALA A 100 -3.15 -10.29 19.42
C ALA A 100 -2.71 -11.01 18.13
N ALA A 101 -3.63 -11.22 17.17
CA ALA A 101 -3.31 -11.77 15.85
C ALA A 101 -2.59 -10.74 14.96
N ASN A 102 -2.84 -9.45 15.18
CA ASN A 102 -2.32 -8.38 14.33
C ASN A 102 -0.88 -7.94 14.65
N ALA A 103 -0.42 -8.17 15.88
CA ALA A 103 0.93 -7.85 16.33
C ALA A 103 2.02 -8.77 15.73
N ALA A 104 1.65 -9.94 15.22
CA ALA A 104 2.54 -10.87 14.53
C ALA A 104 2.25 -10.89 13.02
N THR A 105 2.90 -10.13 12.14
CA THR A 105 3.91 -9.08 12.26
C THR A 105 3.84 -8.31 10.95
N ALA A 106 3.81 -6.97 10.97
CA ALA A 106 3.98 -6.10 9.80
C ALA A 106 5.16 -6.55 8.90
N ALA A 107 6.27 -6.96 9.55
CA ALA A 107 7.46 -7.49 8.90
C ALA A 107 7.23 -8.83 8.17
N ALA A 108 6.40 -9.73 8.71
CA ALA A 108 6.07 -11.00 8.06
C ALA A 108 5.20 -10.77 6.82
N ARG A 109 4.24 -9.83 6.90
CA ARG A 109 3.43 -9.39 5.76
C ARG A 109 4.32 -8.78 4.67
N GLN A 110 5.23 -7.88 5.05
CA GLN A 110 6.16 -7.25 4.12
C GLN A 110 7.14 -8.26 3.49
N ALA A 111 7.67 -9.19 4.28
CA ALA A 111 8.52 -10.26 3.78
C ALA A 111 7.79 -11.17 2.78
N ALA A 112 6.50 -11.46 2.99
CA ALA A 112 5.68 -12.21 2.04
C ALA A 112 5.47 -11.45 0.71
N VAL A 113 5.37 -10.11 0.76
CA VAL A 113 5.34 -9.27 -0.46
C VAL A 113 6.69 -9.32 -1.20
N GLU A 114 7.79 -9.29 -0.46
CA GLU A 114 9.16 -9.27 -1.01
C GLU A 114 9.62 -10.62 -1.56
N ALA A 115 9.18 -11.73 -0.96
CA ALA A 115 9.47 -13.10 -1.40
C ALA A 115 8.84 -13.47 -2.76
N GLY A 116 8.08 -12.57 -3.37
CA GLY A 116 7.67 -12.71 -4.77
C GLY A 116 6.44 -13.58 -5.00
N ASP A 117 5.46 -13.55 -4.09
CA ASP A 117 4.11 -14.12 -4.28
C ASP A 117 4.01 -15.66 -4.34
N LEU A 118 5.15 -16.38 -4.37
CA LEU A 118 5.19 -17.84 -4.45
C LEU A 118 4.59 -18.57 -3.23
N THR A 119 4.39 -17.86 -2.12
CA THR A 119 3.79 -18.38 -0.88
C THR A 119 2.60 -17.55 -0.40
N ALA A 120 2.09 -16.65 -1.24
CA ALA A 120 0.93 -15.85 -0.88
C ALA A 120 -0.33 -16.73 -0.81
N PRO A 121 -1.24 -16.44 0.13
CA PRO A 121 -2.52 -17.14 0.18
C PRO A 121 -3.35 -16.79 -1.07
N ASP A 122 -4.30 -17.67 -1.40
CA ASP A 122 -5.33 -17.35 -2.39
C ASP A 122 -6.28 -16.30 -1.80
N PHE A 123 -6.16 -15.06 -2.26
CA PHE A 123 -6.98 -13.96 -1.77
C PHE A 123 -8.46 -14.11 -2.19
N GLY A 124 -8.76 -14.82 -3.27
CA GLY A 124 -10.13 -15.16 -3.64
C GLY A 124 -10.76 -16.16 -2.65
N GLU A 125 -10.00 -17.15 -2.20
CA GLU A 125 -10.42 -18.10 -1.16
C GLU A 125 -10.61 -17.40 0.19
N LEU A 126 -9.68 -16.52 0.58
CA LEU A 126 -9.83 -15.70 1.79
C LEU A 126 -11.07 -14.79 1.70
N THR A 127 -11.26 -14.10 0.58
CA THR A 127 -12.44 -13.25 0.37
C THR A 127 -13.73 -14.09 0.41
N THR A 128 -13.70 -15.33 -0.11
CA THR A 128 -14.81 -16.28 0.00
C THR A 128 -15.09 -16.65 1.45
N THR A 129 -14.04 -16.88 2.24
CA THR A 129 -14.15 -17.22 3.67
C THR A 129 -14.76 -16.08 4.47
N PHE A 130 -14.39 -14.84 4.15
CA PHE A 130 -14.82 -13.67 4.92
C PHE A 130 -16.18 -13.14 4.51
N HIS A 131 -16.46 -13.06 3.20
CA HIS A 131 -17.62 -12.34 2.68
C HIS A 131 -18.57 -13.21 1.86
N GLY A 132 -18.23 -14.49 1.70
CA GLY A 132 -19.03 -15.44 0.95
C GLY A 132 -18.68 -15.47 -0.54
N PRO A 133 -19.47 -16.23 -1.34
CA PRO A 133 -19.09 -16.57 -2.70
C PRO A 133 -18.96 -15.33 -3.60
N ARG A 134 -18.13 -15.46 -4.64
CA ARG A 134 -17.96 -14.43 -5.67
C ARG A 134 -19.34 -13.92 -6.17
N PRO A 135 -19.56 -12.61 -6.29
CA PRO A 135 -20.81 -12.07 -6.79
C PRO A 135 -21.03 -12.48 -8.27
N PRO A 136 -22.16 -13.13 -8.61
CA PRO A 136 -22.37 -13.70 -9.95
C PRO A 136 -22.56 -12.64 -11.04
N ASP A 137 -22.95 -11.43 -10.67
CA ASP A 137 -23.20 -10.27 -11.53
C ASP A 137 -22.00 -9.30 -11.60
N MET A 138 -20.88 -9.61 -10.93
CA MET A 138 -19.65 -8.81 -11.02
C MET A 138 -18.80 -9.27 -12.20
N GLU A 139 -18.26 -8.32 -12.98
CA GLU A 139 -17.35 -8.64 -14.07
C GLU A 139 -16.00 -9.11 -13.52
N ALA A 140 -15.62 -10.36 -13.82
CA ALA A 140 -14.35 -10.96 -13.41
C ALA A 140 -14.00 -10.70 -11.93
N PRO A 141 -14.83 -11.16 -10.97
CA PRO A 141 -14.64 -10.86 -9.55
C PRO A 141 -13.33 -11.45 -9.05
N HIS A 142 -12.60 -10.68 -8.26
CA HIS A 142 -11.38 -11.14 -7.58
C HIS A 142 -11.31 -10.61 -6.15
N GLY A 143 -10.54 -11.29 -5.30
CA GLY A 143 -10.20 -10.79 -3.97
C GLY A 143 -9.25 -9.60 -4.10
N HIS A 144 -9.74 -8.42 -3.76
CA HIS A 144 -9.05 -7.15 -3.99
C HIS A 144 -8.65 -6.50 -2.65
N HIS A 145 -7.39 -6.10 -2.55
CA HIS A 145 -6.91 -5.28 -1.43
C HIS A 145 -7.32 -3.82 -1.63
N ILE A 146 -8.09 -3.24 -0.73
CA ILE A 146 -8.49 -1.82 -0.78
C ILE A 146 -7.24 -0.92 -0.65
N VAL A 147 -6.40 -1.19 0.37
CA VAL A 147 -5.01 -0.73 0.45
C VAL A 147 -4.11 -1.77 -0.22
N PHE A 148 -3.56 -1.44 -1.38
CA PHE A 148 -2.85 -2.40 -2.22
C PHE A 148 -1.70 -3.13 -1.51
N LYS A 149 -1.57 -4.42 -1.80
CA LYS A 149 -0.42 -5.24 -1.40
C LYS A 149 0.91 -4.60 -1.82
N LYS A 150 1.00 -4.17 -3.09
CA LYS A 150 2.20 -3.58 -3.69
C LYS A 150 1.83 -2.55 -4.76
N GLY A 151 2.49 -1.38 -4.71
CA GLY A 151 2.33 -0.34 -5.72
C GLY A 151 3.36 -0.41 -6.85
N VAL A 152 3.04 0.28 -7.94
CA VAL A 152 3.90 0.54 -9.10
C VAL A 152 4.67 1.84 -8.88
N GLY A 153 6.00 1.73 -8.87
CA GLY A 153 6.90 2.88 -8.73
C GLY A 153 6.92 3.48 -7.32
N ALA A 154 7.96 4.27 -7.05
CA ALA A 154 8.26 4.77 -5.71
C ALA A 154 7.14 5.66 -5.14
N ARG A 155 6.47 6.46 -5.97
CA ARG A 155 5.44 7.40 -5.53
C ARG A 155 4.18 6.68 -5.02
N GLN A 156 3.71 5.67 -5.76
CA GLN A 156 2.54 4.90 -5.33
C GLN A 156 2.88 4.06 -4.09
N GLN A 157 4.07 3.44 -4.07
CA GLN A 157 4.54 2.65 -2.94
C GLN A 157 4.63 3.48 -1.63
N ALA A 158 5.08 4.73 -1.70
CA ALA A 158 5.15 5.60 -0.53
C ALA A 158 3.76 5.96 0.04
N LEU A 159 2.74 6.10 -0.80
CA LEU A 159 1.37 6.35 -0.36
C LEU A 159 0.74 5.10 0.25
N ILE A 160 0.98 3.94 -0.38
CA ILE A 160 0.54 2.64 0.15
C ILE A 160 1.18 2.36 1.51
N ALA A 161 2.46 2.67 1.68
CA ALA A 161 3.14 2.50 2.98
C ALA A 161 2.46 3.32 4.08
N GLN A 162 2.13 4.59 3.82
CA GLN A 162 1.39 5.44 4.76
C GLN A 162 0.00 4.87 5.08
N ALA A 163 -0.71 4.35 4.08
CA ALA A 163 -2.02 3.74 4.30
C ALA A 163 -1.90 2.48 5.18
N LYS A 164 -0.90 1.63 4.94
CA LYS A 164 -0.63 0.44 5.76
C LYS A 164 -0.28 0.80 7.21
N GLU A 165 0.51 1.85 7.42
CA GLU A 165 0.83 2.34 8.77
C GLU A 165 -0.43 2.78 9.54
N ILE A 166 -1.41 3.39 8.88
CA ILE A 166 -2.71 3.72 9.50
C ILE A 166 -3.45 2.44 9.91
N LEU A 167 -3.50 1.43 9.01
CA LEU A 167 -4.15 0.15 9.31
C LEU A 167 -3.47 -0.56 10.50
N GLU A 168 -2.13 -0.62 10.51
CA GLU A 168 -1.38 -1.23 11.60
C GLU A 168 -1.58 -0.54 12.94
N ARG A 169 -1.55 0.80 12.98
CA ARG A 169 -1.80 1.57 14.20
C ARG A 169 -3.20 1.37 14.77
N ASN A 170 -4.17 1.03 13.92
CA ASN A 170 -5.55 0.75 14.30
C ASN A 170 -5.84 -0.74 14.46
N GLY A 171 -4.82 -1.61 14.41
CA GLY A 171 -5.01 -3.05 14.57
C GLY A 171 -5.88 -3.66 13.47
N VAL A 172 -5.67 -3.24 12.22
CA VAL A 172 -6.32 -3.79 11.02
C VAL A 172 -5.26 -4.49 10.16
N ASP A 173 -5.50 -5.75 9.79
CA ASP A 173 -4.58 -6.50 8.95
C ASP A 173 -4.73 -6.11 7.47
N TRP A 174 -3.75 -5.35 6.96
CA TRP A 174 -3.74 -4.91 5.57
C TRP A 174 -3.45 -6.02 4.55
N TYR A 175 -2.92 -7.17 4.97
CA TYR A 175 -2.46 -8.22 4.05
C TYR A 175 -3.47 -9.36 3.91
N THR A 176 -3.92 -9.91 5.02
CA THR A 176 -4.80 -11.10 5.06
C THR A 176 -6.10 -10.88 5.81
N GLY A 177 -6.29 -9.69 6.39
CA GLY A 177 -7.48 -9.36 7.17
C GLY A 177 -8.74 -9.18 6.32
N PRO A 178 -9.92 -9.49 6.88
CA PRO A 178 -11.19 -9.35 6.19
C PRO A 178 -11.53 -7.91 5.83
N HIS A 179 -11.06 -6.92 6.61
CA HIS A 179 -11.47 -5.53 6.44
C HIS A 179 -10.79 -4.83 5.26
N ASN A 180 -9.60 -5.28 4.86
CA ASN A 180 -8.90 -4.75 3.69
C ASN A 180 -9.12 -5.58 2.42
N LEU A 181 -9.86 -6.68 2.50
CA LEU A 181 -10.22 -7.55 1.37
C LEU A 181 -11.68 -7.38 1.00
N THR A 182 -11.99 -7.28 -0.28
CA THR A 182 -13.35 -7.21 -0.81
C THR A 182 -13.42 -7.91 -2.17
N TRP A 183 -14.59 -8.35 -2.61
CA TRP A 183 -14.77 -8.61 -4.04
C TRP A 183 -14.75 -7.30 -4.80
N ALA A 184 -14.00 -7.24 -5.90
CA ALA A 184 -14.02 -6.12 -6.85
C ALA A 184 -13.90 -6.64 -8.30
N PRO A 185 -14.42 -5.91 -9.30
CA PRO A 185 -14.31 -6.30 -10.69
C PRO A 185 -12.85 -6.17 -11.16
N ASN A 186 -12.32 -7.20 -11.83
CA ASN A 186 -10.96 -7.16 -12.37
C ASN A 186 -10.92 -6.43 -13.71
N VAL A 187 -11.15 -5.11 -13.69
CA VAL A 187 -11.17 -4.24 -14.85
C VAL A 187 -9.97 -3.30 -14.88
N ALA A 188 -9.56 -2.91 -16.09
CA ALA A 188 -8.43 -2.01 -16.27
C ALA A 188 -8.67 -0.66 -15.57
N GLY A 189 -7.61 -0.11 -14.97
CA GLY A 189 -7.63 1.23 -14.38
C GLY A 189 -7.95 1.30 -12.89
N GLN A 190 -8.27 0.20 -12.20
CA GLN A 190 -8.52 0.25 -10.75
C GLN A 190 -7.25 0.42 -9.90
N HIS A 191 -6.11 -0.11 -10.36
CA HIS A 191 -4.83 -0.08 -9.64
C HIS A 191 -4.01 1.19 -9.90
N ASN A 192 -4.65 2.37 -9.87
CA ASN A 192 -4.03 3.65 -10.22
C ASN A 192 -3.67 4.49 -8.98
N ILE A 193 -2.85 5.54 -9.17
CA ILE A 193 -2.40 6.40 -8.06
C ILE A 193 -3.49 7.33 -7.49
N ALA A 194 -4.49 7.71 -8.28
CA ALA A 194 -5.61 8.52 -7.80
C ALA A 194 -6.45 7.73 -6.79
N ASN A 195 -6.74 6.46 -7.07
CA ASN A 195 -7.45 5.56 -6.16
C ASN A 195 -6.67 5.38 -4.85
N VAL A 196 -5.35 5.20 -4.91
CA VAL A 196 -4.50 5.11 -3.71
C VAL A 196 -4.55 6.39 -2.86
N ARG A 197 -4.60 7.57 -3.49
CA ARG A 197 -4.72 8.84 -2.77
C ARG A 197 -6.07 9.00 -2.09
N GLU A 198 -7.14 8.65 -2.80
CA GLU A 198 -8.51 8.70 -2.26
C GLU A 198 -8.64 7.79 -1.03
N VAL A 199 -8.15 6.54 -1.13
CA VAL A 199 -8.12 5.60 0.01
C VAL A 199 -7.32 6.19 1.16
N LEU A 200 -6.10 6.68 0.92
CA LEU A 200 -5.27 7.27 1.97
C LEU A 200 -5.94 8.47 2.64
N GLN A 201 -6.59 9.35 1.89
CA GLN A 201 -7.27 10.52 2.42
C GLN A 201 -8.42 10.12 3.36
N ARG A 202 -9.22 9.12 2.97
CA ARG A 202 -10.29 8.58 3.83
C ARG A 202 -9.74 7.97 5.11
N LEU A 203 -8.66 7.21 5.01
CA LEU A 203 -7.99 6.61 6.17
C LEU A 203 -7.41 7.67 7.11
N GLN A 204 -6.79 8.72 6.57
CA GLN A 204 -6.25 9.82 7.37
C GLN A 204 -7.34 10.58 8.13
N ALA A 205 -8.51 10.77 7.52
CA ALA A 205 -9.66 11.39 8.18
C ALA A 205 -10.22 10.51 9.31
N ALA A 206 -10.17 9.18 9.15
CA ALA A 206 -10.73 8.23 10.11
C ALA A 206 -9.77 7.84 11.24
N ASP A 207 -8.45 7.95 11.03
CA ASP A 207 -7.41 7.46 11.93
C ASP A 207 -7.56 7.93 13.38
N GLY A 208 -7.87 9.22 13.59
CA GLY A 208 -8.06 9.78 14.94
C GLY A 208 -9.32 9.30 15.66
N ALA A 209 -10.31 8.77 14.93
CA ALA A 209 -11.56 8.24 15.48
C ALA A 209 -11.47 6.73 15.84
N GLY A 210 -10.34 6.10 15.53
CA GLY A 210 -10.02 4.73 15.93
C GLY A 210 -10.46 3.66 14.92
N ARG A 211 -10.27 2.40 15.34
CA ARG A 211 -10.37 1.20 14.49
C ARG A 211 -11.65 1.10 13.68
N GLU A 212 -12.81 1.29 14.30
CA GLU A 212 -14.09 1.15 13.60
C GLU A 212 -14.28 2.20 12.50
N ALA A 213 -13.87 3.45 12.75
CA ALA A 213 -13.91 4.49 11.73
C ALA A 213 -12.99 4.16 10.55
N VAL A 214 -11.81 3.59 10.83
CA VAL A 214 -10.87 3.14 9.79
C VAL A 214 -11.46 1.99 8.96
N ILE A 215 -12.13 1.04 9.60
CA ILE A 215 -12.83 -0.05 8.91
C ILE A 215 -13.98 0.49 8.06
N ASP A 216 -14.75 1.44 8.56
CA ASP A 216 -15.83 2.06 7.79
C ASP A 216 -15.31 2.87 6.61
N ALA A 217 -14.16 3.55 6.76
CA ALA A 217 -13.46 4.20 5.67
C ALA A 217 -13.00 3.19 4.59
N LEU A 218 -12.48 2.03 4.99
CA LEU A 218 -12.14 0.94 4.08
C LEU A 218 -13.39 0.43 3.35
N ARG A 219 -14.46 0.10 4.07
CA ARG A 219 -15.73 -0.37 3.47
C ARG A 219 -16.29 0.64 2.47
N GLY A 220 -16.26 1.92 2.82
CA GLY A 220 -16.65 3.01 1.92
C GLY A 220 -15.78 3.07 0.67
N ALA A 221 -14.45 3.04 0.83
CA ALA A 221 -13.54 3.06 -0.30
C ALA A 221 -13.66 1.81 -1.20
N GLY A 222 -13.83 0.62 -0.61
CA GLY A 222 -14.11 -0.61 -1.32
C GLY A 222 -15.27 -0.46 -2.29
N ARG A 223 -16.40 0.09 -1.81
CA ARG A 223 -17.58 0.37 -2.64
C ARG A 223 -17.35 1.50 -3.65
N ASP A 224 -16.96 2.67 -3.16
CA ASP A 224 -17.04 3.92 -3.95
C ASP A 224 -15.88 4.05 -4.95
N VAL A 225 -14.71 3.50 -4.63
CA VAL A 225 -13.48 3.62 -5.43
C VAL A 225 -13.28 2.41 -6.32
N PHE A 226 -13.60 1.22 -5.81
CA PHE A 226 -13.33 -0.05 -6.50
C PHE A 226 -14.58 -0.75 -7.02
N GLY A 227 -15.79 -0.25 -6.72
CA GLY A 227 -17.03 -0.95 -7.05
C GLY A 227 -17.17 -2.29 -6.32
N GLY A 228 -16.48 -2.42 -5.20
CA GLY A 228 -16.41 -3.64 -4.43
C GLY A 228 -17.59 -3.82 -3.50
N ARG A 229 -17.86 -5.07 -3.14
CA ARG A 229 -18.89 -5.45 -2.16
C ARG A 229 -18.42 -6.68 -1.38
N PRO A 230 -18.82 -6.80 -0.10
CA PRO A 230 -18.67 -8.06 0.61
C PRO A 230 -19.45 -9.14 -0.14
#